data_AF-A0A946RLZ2-F1
#
_entry.id   AF-A0A946RLZ2-F1
#
_cell.length_a   1.000
_cell.length_b   1.000
_cell.length_c   1.000
_cell.angle_alpha   90.00
_cell.angle_beta   90.00
_cell.angle_gamma   90.00
#
_symmetry.space_group_name_H-M   'P 1'
#
loop_
_entity.id
_entity.type
_entity.pdbx_description
1 polymer ?
#
loop_
_entity_poly.entity_id
_entity_poly.type
_entity_poly.pdbx_seq_one_letter_code
_entity_poly.pdbx_strand_id
1 'polypeptide(L)'
;MANPIKLMFLLVGFLLLGWAVSSVDLTTVARLLVELGYGFILILIIYIIVTWLDTIAWKNNFKPEEAKQFSLWDLWCIRQIGEAYNTITPLGTLGGEPVKAQLLKERHGLSLKQGMASQVIARTTFLIALLLFFVPGTFFTLRSNLISEKMQLACLAGMAVFAILILLFLVFQIT
;
A
#
# COMPACT_ATOMS: atom_id res chain seq x y z
N MET A 1 21.10 -24.21 -3.32
CA MET A 1 21.46 -24.24 -1.89
C MET A 1 21.11 -22.88 -1.30
N ALA A 2 20.28 -22.81 -0.25
CA ALA A 2 19.95 -21.53 0.36
C ALA A 2 21.22 -20.90 0.93
N ASN A 3 21.49 -19.63 0.58
CA ASN A 3 22.66 -18.90 1.08
C ASN A 3 22.58 -18.85 2.63
N PRO A 4 23.61 -19.26 3.37
CA PRO A 4 23.58 -19.38 4.84
C PRO A 4 23.13 -18.08 5.53
N ILE A 5 23.42 -16.93 4.92
CA ILE A 5 22.98 -15.61 5.39
C ILE A 5 21.45 -15.51 5.39
N LYS A 6 20.78 -15.97 4.33
CA LYS A 6 19.30 -15.96 4.23
C LYS A 6 18.66 -16.83 5.32
N LEU A 7 19.25 -17.98 5.60
CA LEU A 7 18.77 -18.88 6.64
C LEU A 7 18.93 -18.26 8.03
N MET A 8 20.06 -17.58 8.28
CA MET A 8 20.30 -16.88 9.54
C MET A 8 19.28 -15.75 9.77
N PHE A 9 19.04 -14.90 8.77
CA PHE A 9 18.00 -13.86 8.85
C PHE A 9 16.60 -14.43 9.03
N LEU A 10 16.28 -15.56 8.39
CA LEU A 10 14.99 -16.24 8.56
C LEU A 10 14.81 -16.72 10.01
N LEU A 11 15.84 -17.34 10.60
CA LEU A 11 15.82 -17.79 12.00
C LEU A 11 15.65 -16.62 12.96
N VAL A 12 16.40 -15.53 12.76
CA VAL A 12 16.23 -14.30 13.55
C VAL A 12 14.81 -13.75 13.42
N GLY A 13 14.23 -13.74 12.21
CA GLY A 13 12.85 -13.34 11.98
C GLY A 13 11.84 -14.19 12.76
N PHE A 14 12.01 -15.51 12.77
CA PHE A 14 11.15 -16.41 13.56
C PHE A 14 11.31 -16.20 15.07
N LEU A 15 12.53 -15.95 15.56
CA LEU A 15 12.77 -15.65 16.97
C LEU A 15 12.11 -14.34 17.38
N LEU A 16 12.25 -13.29 16.56
CA LEU A 16 11.58 -12.00 16.79
C LEU A 16 10.05 -12.14 16.75
N LEU A 17 9.52 -12.91 15.80
CA LEU A 17 8.09 -13.22 15.74
C LEU A 17 7.62 -13.96 16.99
N GLY A 18 8.34 -14.98 17.43
CA GLY A 18 8.03 -15.71 18.67
C GLY A 18 8.05 -14.81 19.90
N TRP A 19 9.05 -13.94 20.00
CA TRP A 19 9.14 -12.94 21.07
C TRP A 19 7.97 -11.94 21.04
N ALA A 20 7.65 -11.39 19.87
CA ALA A 20 6.54 -10.46 19.70
C ALA A 20 5.20 -11.11 20.08
N VAL A 21 4.97 -12.34 19.62
CA VAL A 21 3.78 -13.14 19.94
C VAL A 21 3.70 -13.43 21.44
N SER A 22 4.82 -13.75 22.10
CA SER A 22 4.85 -13.96 23.55
C SER A 22 4.60 -12.69 24.38
N SER A 23 4.79 -11.51 23.78
CA SER A 23 4.56 -10.21 24.43
C SER A 23 3.10 -9.76 24.34
N VAL A 24 2.27 -10.46 23.57
CA VAL A 24 0.86 -10.12 23.33
C VAL A 24 -0.03 -11.15 24.02
N ASP A 25 -1.12 -10.69 24.65
CA ASP A 25 -2.13 -11.61 25.20
C ASP A 25 -2.97 -12.22 24.07
N LEU A 26 -2.53 -13.37 23.57
CA LEU A 26 -3.21 -14.15 22.54
C LEU A 26 -4.62 -14.57 22.94
N THR A 27 -4.89 -14.73 24.24
CA THR A 27 -6.23 -15.10 24.72
C THR A 27 -7.22 -13.98 24.45
N THR A 28 -6.80 -12.74 24.73
CA THR A 28 -7.61 -11.55 24.46
C THR A 28 -7.79 -11.34 22.96
N VAL A 29 -6.74 -11.51 22.15
CA VAL A 29 -6.83 -11.43 20.68
C VAL A 29 -7.83 -12.45 20.13
N ALA A 30 -7.76 -13.71 20.56
CA ALA A 30 -8.68 -14.75 20.12
C ALA A 30 -10.12 -14.43 20.52
N ARG A 31 -10.34 -13.91 21.74
CA ARG A 31 -11.68 -13.50 22.20
C ARG A 31 -12.26 -12.40 21.33
N LEU A 32 -11.47 -11.36 21.01
CA LEU A 32 -11.89 -10.26 20.14
C LEU A 32 -12.22 -10.74 18.72
N LEU A 33 -11.44 -11.68 18.18
CA LEU A 33 -11.71 -12.28 16.87
C LEU A 33 -13.02 -13.09 16.86
N VAL A 34 -13.30 -13.83 17.94
CA VAL A 34 -14.56 -14.58 18.10
C VAL A 34 -15.75 -13.64 18.25
N GLU A 35 -15.61 -12.55 19.02
CA GLU A 35 -16.64 -11.52 19.19
C GLU A 35 -16.98 -10.81 17.87
N LEU A 36 -15.97 -10.57 17.02
CA LEU A 36 -16.15 -10.04 15.68
C LEU A 36 -16.90 -11.01 14.74
N GLY A 37 -16.82 -12.32 15.02
CA GLY A 37 -17.56 -13.38 14.35
C GLY A 37 -17.39 -13.37 12.82
N TYR A 38 -18.51 -13.47 12.09
CA TYR A 38 -18.52 -13.41 10.63
C TYR A 38 -18.03 -12.07 10.05
N GLY A 39 -18.02 -11.00 10.85
CA GLY A 39 -17.49 -9.70 10.46
C GLY A 39 -16.00 -9.76 10.10
N PHE A 40 -15.23 -10.63 10.77
CA PHE A 40 -13.82 -10.85 10.44
C PHE A 40 -13.64 -11.37 9.02
N ILE A 41 -14.44 -12.37 8.63
CA ILE A 41 -14.39 -12.98 7.29
C ILE A 41 -14.79 -11.94 6.24
N LEU A 42 -15.81 -11.13 6.51
CA LEU A 42 -16.23 -10.06 5.61
C LEU A 42 -15.11 -9.04 5.38
N ILE A 43 -14.43 -8.61 6.46
CA ILE A 43 -13.28 -7.70 6.36
C ILE A 43 -12.18 -8.31 5.51
N LEU A 44 -11.84 -9.58 5.72
CA LEU A 44 -10.83 -10.28 4.91
C LEU A 44 -11.20 -10.30 3.43
N ILE A 45 -12.45 -10.61 3.09
CA ILE A 45 -12.94 -10.61 1.70
C ILE A 45 -12.82 -9.21 1.09
N ILE A 46 -13.24 -8.17 1.81
CA ILE A 46 -13.12 -6.78 1.35
C ILE A 46 -11.65 -6.43 1.08
N TYR A 47 -10.73 -6.77 1.98
CA TYR A 47 -9.30 -6.51 1.77
C TYR A 47 -8.72 -7.29 0.58
N ILE A 48 -9.12 -8.54 0.38
CA ILE A 48 -8.72 -9.31 -0.81
C ILE A 48 -9.20 -8.60 -2.08
N ILE A 49 -10.45 -8.15 -2.11
CA ILE A 49 -11.01 -7.42 -3.25
C ILE A 49 -10.24 -6.11 -3.49
N VAL A 50 -9.98 -5.32 -2.45
CA VAL A 50 -9.25 -4.06 -2.56
C VAL A 50 -7.83 -4.29 -3.09
N THR A 51 -7.08 -5.24 -2.53
CA THR A 51 -5.72 -5.53 -3.00
C THR A 51 -5.69 -6.08 -4.42
N TRP A 52 -6.74 -6.80 -4.84
CA TRP A 52 -6.90 -7.27 -6.20
C TRP A 52 -7.18 -6.13 -7.19
N LEU A 53 -8.09 -5.22 -6.84
CA LEU A 53 -8.39 -4.02 -7.64
C LEU A 53 -7.16 -3.12 -7.78
N ASP A 54 -6.40 -2.93 -6.70
CA ASP A 54 -5.13 -2.21 -6.74
C ASP A 54 -4.13 -2.88 -7.69
N THR A 55 -4.11 -4.22 -7.73
CA THR A 55 -3.23 -4.97 -8.63
C THR A 55 -3.65 -4.77 -10.09
N ILE A 56 -4.95 -4.75 -10.38
CA ILE A 56 -5.47 -4.44 -11.71
C ILE A 56 -5.08 -3.01 -12.10
N ALA A 57 -5.28 -2.04 -11.21
CA ALA A 57 -4.89 -0.66 -11.43
C ALA A 57 -3.37 -0.54 -11.69
N TRP A 58 -2.55 -1.24 -10.89
CA TRP A 58 -1.11 -1.23 -11.08
C TRP A 58 -0.68 -1.90 -12.40
N LYS A 59 -1.34 -2.99 -12.82
CA LYS A 59 -1.09 -3.60 -14.13
C LYS A 59 -1.31 -2.62 -15.28
N ASN A 60 -2.32 -1.75 -15.17
CA ASN A 60 -2.61 -0.72 -16.17
C ASN A 60 -1.58 0.42 -16.22
N ASN A 61 -0.65 0.49 -15.26
CA ASN A 61 0.42 1.49 -15.27
C ASN A 61 1.65 1.04 -16.08
N PHE A 62 1.67 -0.20 -16.56
CA PHE A 62 2.71 -0.71 -17.45
C PHE A 62 2.31 -0.47 -18.92
N LYS A 63 3.31 -0.36 -19.80
CA LYS A 63 3.03 -0.33 -21.24
C LYS A 63 2.40 -1.66 -21.68
N PRO A 64 1.56 -1.70 -22.72
CA PRO A 64 0.92 -2.94 -23.18
C PRO A 64 1.91 -4.07 -23.50
N GLU A 65 3.12 -3.74 -23.95
CA GLU A 65 4.19 -4.70 -24.25
C GLU A 65 4.83 -5.29 -22.99
N GLU A 66 4.95 -4.48 -21.93
CA GLU A 66 5.50 -4.86 -20.62
C GLU A 66 4.49 -5.72 -19.85
N ALA A 67 3.20 -5.35 -19.89
CA ALA A 67 2.12 -6.02 -19.16
C ALA A 67 1.84 -7.46 -19.62
N LYS A 68 2.38 -7.87 -20.78
CA LYS A 68 2.31 -9.25 -21.30
C LYS A 68 3.29 -10.21 -20.62
N GLN A 69 4.29 -9.69 -19.89
CA GLN A 69 5.39 -10.49 -19.32
C GLN A 69 5.02 -11.18 -17.99
N PHE A 70 3.86 -10.84 -17.41
CA PHE A 70 3.42 -11.36 -16.12
C PHE A 70 1.89 -11.54 -16.06
N SER A 71 1.45 -12.54 -15.30
CA SER A 71 0.04 -12.73 -15.01
C SER A 71 -0.43 -11.76 -13.93
N LEU A 72 -1.75 -11.55 -13.81
CA LEU A 72 -2.31 -10.72 -12.73
C LEU A 72 -2.04 -11.36 -11.35
N TRP A 73 -2.01 -12.69 -11.28
CA TRP A 73 -1.72 -13.44 -10.06
C TRP A 73 -0.28 -13.25 -9.59
N ASP A 74 0.69 -13.32 -10.50
CA ASP A 74 2.10 -13.08 -10.17
C ASP A 74 2.30 -11.65 -9.67
N LEU A 75 1.65 -10.69 -10.32
CA LEU A 75 1.69 -9.29 -9.92
C LEU A 75 1.07 -9.06 -8.53
N TRP A 76 -0.05 -9.73 -8.24
CA TRP A 76 -0.67 -9.70 -6.91
C TRP A 76 0.28 -10.29 -5.86
N CYS A 77 0.90 -11.44 -6.12
CA CYS A 77 1.89 -12.04 -5.22
C CYS A 77 3.08 -11.10 -4.96
N ILE A 78 3.63 -10.48 -6.00
CA ILE A 78 4.73 -9.50 -5.87
C ILE A 78 4.27 -8.29 -5.04
N ARG A 79 3.04 -7.81 -5.24
CA ARG A 79 2.46 -6.72 -4.44
C ARG A 79 2.39 -7.10 -2.97
N GLN A 80 1.83 -8.27 -2.63
CA GLN A 80 1.72 -8.73 -1.24
C GLN A 80 3.08 -8.86 -0.56
N ILE A 81 4.09 -9.38 -1.28
CA ILE A 81 5.48 -9.42 -0.77
C ILE A 81 5.96 -8.00 -0.48
N GLY A 82 5.79 -7.07 -1.43
CA GLY A 82 6.19 -5.68 -1.24
C GLY A 82 5.47 -4.98 -0.07
N GLU A 83 4.17 -5.21 0.12
CA GLU A 83 3.44 -4.64 1.26
C GLU A 83 3.90 -5.23 2.60
N ALA A 84 4.29 -6.50 2.63
CA ALA A 84 4.93 -7.08 3.81
C ALA A 84 6.25 -6.36 4.12
N TYR A 85 7.07 -6.05 3.10
CA TYR A 85 8.29 -5.25 3.28
C TYR A 85 8.01 -3.83 3.76
N ASN A 86 6.96 -3.16 3.24
CA ASN A 86 6.53 -1.86 3.73
C ASN A 86 6.14 -1.86 5.21
N THR A 87 5.65 -2.99 5.72
CA THR A 87 5.22 -3.12 7.12
C THR A 87 6.40 -3.38 8.05
N ILE A 88 7.38 -4.19 7.62
CA ILE A 88 8.50 -4.60 8.49
C ILE A 88 9.71 -3.66 8.43
N THR A 89 9.84 -2.85 7.37
CA THR A 89 10.96 -1.93 7.22
C THR A 89 10.65 -0.57 7.86
N PRO A 90 11.57 0.02 8.65
CA PRO A 90 11.36 1.33 9.29
C PRO A 90 11.54 2.49 8.30
N LEU A 91 11.28 2.26 7.00
CA LEU A 91 11.40 3.24 5.93
C LEU A 91 10.03 3.81 5.52
N GLY A 92 9.00 3.59 6.36
CA GLY A 92 7.62 3.85 6.01
C GLY A 92 7.15 2.98 4.85
N THR A 93 6.16 3.45 4.09
CA THR A 93 5.57 2.71 2.96
C THR A 93 6.43 2.76 1.68
N LEU A 94 7.76 2.85 1.82
CA LEU A 94 8.72 3.00 0.72
C LEU A 94 9.73 1.84 0.62
N GLY A 95 9.78 0.95 1.61
CA GLY A 95 10.76 -0.15 1.64
C GLY A 95 10.42 -1.30 0.68
N GLY A 96 9.15 -1.47 0.34
CA GLY A 96 8.65 -2.55 -0.50
C GLY A 96 8.73 -2.26 -1.99
N GLU A 97 8.74 -1.00 -2.40
CA GLU A 97 8.73 -0.55 -3.79
C GLU A 97 9.98 -1.00 -4.56
N PRO A 98 11.21 -0.87 -4.02
CA PRO A 98 12.41 -1.42 -4.65
C PRO A 98 12.34 -2.95 -4.76
N VAL A 99 11.76 -3.62 -3.76
CA VAL A 99 11.61 -5.08 -3.75
C VAL A 99 10.66 -5.53 -4.87
N LYS A 100 9.52 -4.83 -5.06
CA LYS A 100 8.58 -5.10 -6.15
C LYS A 100 9.27 -4.97 -7.51
N ALA A 101 10.03 -3.88 -7.72
CA ALA A 101 10.76 -3.65 -8.97
C ALA A 101 11.86 -4.70 -9.22
N GLN A 102 12.60 -5.10 -8.18
CA GLN A 102 13.62 -6.14 -8.27
C GLN A 102 13.02 -7.51 -8.58
N LEU A 103 11.90 -7.88 -7.95
CA LEU A 103 11.21 -9.15 -8.22
C LEU A 103 10.66 -9.21 -9.64
N LEU A 104 10.13 -8.10 -10.16
CA LEU A 104 9.69 -7.99 -11.55
C LEU A 104 10.86 -8.18 -12.53
N LYS A 105 12.04 -7.64 -12.22
CA LYS A 105 13.24 -7.87 -13.01
C LYS A 105 13.69 -9.32 -12.98
N GLU A 106 13.84 -9.90 -11.78
CA GLU A 106 14.38 -11.24 -11.60
C GLU A 106 13.47 -12.34 -12.16
N ARG A 107 12.15 -12.17 -12.04
CA ARG A 107 11.19 -13.22 -12.41
C ARG A 107 10.56 -13.04 -13.78
N HIS A 108 10.45 -11.80 -14.27
CA HIS A 108 9.72 -11.48 -15.50
C HIS A 108 10.53 -10.70 -16.53
N GLY A 109 11.82 -10.42 -16.27
CA GLY A 109 12.73 -9.83 -17.26
C GLY A 109 12.55 -8.33 -17.50
N LEU A 110 11.73 -7.64 -16.69
CA LEU A 110 11.57 -6.19 -16.76
C LEU A 110 12.85 -5.48 -16.36
N SER A 111 13.12 -4.32 -16.95
CA SER A 111 14.19 -3.46 -16.41
C SER A 111 13.76 -2.86 -15.06
N LEU A 112 14.72 -2.62 -14.17
CA LEU A 112 14.48 -1.94 -12.90
C LEU A 112 13.83 -0.57 -13.12
N LYS A 113 14.21 0.13 -14.19
CA LYS A 113 13.64 1.44 -14.54
C LYS A 113 12.14 1.35 -14.85
N GLN A 114 11.72 0.33 -15.60
CA GLN A 114 10.29 0.10 -15.89
C GLN A 114 9.50 -0.25 -14.63
N GLY A 115 10.03 -1.15 -13.79
CA GLY A 115 9.40 -1.52 -12.52
C GLY A 115 9.25 -0.32 -11.57
N MET A 116 10.29 0.50 -11.44
CA MET A 116 10.23 1.71 -10.60
C MET A 116 9.29 2.77 -11.19
N ALA A 117 9.32 2.99 -12.50
CA ALA A 117 8.42 3.94 -13.16
C ALA A 117 6.94 3.60 -12.93
N SER A 118 6.56 2.30 -13.04
CA SER A 118 5.17 1.89 -12.79
C SER A 118 4.75 2.08 -11.33
N GLN A 119 5.66 1.95 -10.36
CA GLN A 119 5.40 2.27 -8.95
C GLN A 119 5.15 3.77 -8.74
N VAL A 120 5.97 4.63 -9.36
CA VAL A 120 5.79 6.08 -9.27
C VAL A 120 4.43 6.47 -9.86
N ILE A 121 4.10 5.97 -11.06
CA ILE A 121 2.79 6.20 -11.67
C ILE A 121 1.66 5.70 -10.76
N ALA A 122 1.80 4.50 -10.15
CA ALA A 122 0.80 3.97 -9.23
C ALA A 122 0.56 4.88 -8.03
N ARG A 123 1.62 5.37 -7.38
CA ARG A 123 1.52 6.28 -6.24
C ARG A 123 0.92 7.61 -6.65
N THR A 124 1.33 8.17 -7.79
CA THR A 124 0.78 9.41 -8.32
C THR A 124 -0.72 9.30 -8.63
N THR A 125 -1.14 8.25 -9.33
CA THR A 125 -2.55 7.99 -9.64
C THR A 125 -3.38 7.80 -8.36
N PHE A 126 -2.84 7.09 -7.37
CA PHE A 126 -3.50 6.93 -6.07
C PHE A 126 -3.68 8.28 -5.35
N LEU A 127 -2.66 9.15 -5.35
CA LEU A 127 -2.75 10.48 -4.74
C LEU A 127 -3.79 11.37 -5.43
N ILE A 128 -3.87 11.32 -6.76
CA ILE A 128 -4.90 12.04 -7.52
C ILE A 128 -6.30 11.51 -7.20
N ALA A 129 -6.48 10.19 -7.16
CA ALA A 129 -7.76 9.57 -6.79
C ALA A 129 -8.16 9.94 -5.35
N LEU A 130 -7.21 9.97 -4.43
CA LEU A 130 -7.43 10.36 -3.04
C LEU A 130 -7.87 11.82 -2.92
N LEU A 131 -7.27 12.73 -3.71
CA LEU A 131 -7.73 14.13 -3.78
C LEU A 131 -9.17 14.23 -4.25
N LEU A 132 -9.53 13.52 -5.33
CA LEU A 132 -10.89 13.50 -5.84
C LEU A 132 -11.88 12.93 -4.81
N PHE A 133 -11.46 11.90 -4.07
CA PHE A 133 -12.26 11.32 -2.99
C PHE A 133 -12.48 12.28 -1.82
N PHE A 134 -11.52 13.16 -1.51
CA PHE A 134 -11.65 14.15 -0.44
C PHE A 134 -12.58 15.31 -0.79
N VAL A 135 -12.81 15.62 -2.07
CA VAL A 135 -13.73 16.70 -2.49
C VAL A 135 -15.12 16.59 -1.84
N PRO A 136 -15.87 15.47 -1.98
CA PRO A 136 -17.18 15.36 -1.35
C PRO A 136 -17.09 15.37 0.19
N GLY A 137 -16.07 14.76 0.78
CA GLY A 137 -15.87 14.75 2.24
C GLY A 137 -15.70 16.16 2.83
N THR A 138 -14.87 16.99 2.18
CA THR A 138 -14.70 18.40 2.54
C THR A 138 -15.99 19.18 2.31
N PHE A 139 -16.69 18.94 1.19
CA PHE A 139 -17.97 19.60 0.92
C PHE A 139 -19.02 19.32 2.01
N PHE A 140 -19.20 18.06 2.41
CA PHE A 140 -20.13 17.70 3.49
C PHE A 140 -19.70 18.28 4.85
N THR A 141 -18.39 18.32 5.11
CA THR A 141 -17.83 18.91 6.34
C THR A 141 -18.15 20.40 6.45
N LEU A 142 -17.98 21.16 5.36
CA LEU A 142 -18.31 22.59 5.30
C LEU A 142 -19.82 22.88 5.45
N ARG A 143 -20.68 21.92 5.11
CA ARG A 143 -22.13 22.03 5.26
C ARG A 143 -22.65 21.57 6.61
N SER A 144 -21.80 20.97 7.43
CA SER A 144 -22.21 20.38 8.70
C SER A 144 -22.23 21.42 9.82
N ASN A 145 -23.41 21.68 10.38
CA ASN A 145 -23.57 22.53 11.57
C ASN A 145 -23.05 21.87 12.86
N LEU A 146 -22.70 20.58 12.81
CA LEU A 146 -22.16 19.83 13.96
C LEU A 146 -20.67 20.05 14.15
N ILE A 147 -19.97 20.53 13.12
CA ILE A 147 -18.52 20.67 13.11
C ILE A 147 -18.18 22.14 13.33
N SER A 148 -17.32 22.43 14.31
CA SER A 148 -16.89 23.80 14.60
C SER A 148 -16.25 24.46 13.37
N GLU A 149 -16.46 25.77 13.20
CA GLU A 149 -15.92 26.55 12.09
C GLU A 149 -14.39 26.45 11.97
N LYS A 150 -13.68 26.38 13.11
CA LYS A 150 -12.22 26.19 13.13
C LYS A 150 -11.80 24.87 12.49
N MET A 151 -12.53 23.79 12.76
CA MET A 151 -12.26 22.47 12.17
C MET A 151 -12.61 22.45 10.67
N GLN A 152 -13.71 23.09 10.28
CA GLN A 152 -14.08 23.25 8.86
C GLN A 152 -12.98 23.97 8.06
N LEU A 153 -12.47 25.08 8.58
CA LEU A 153 -11.35 25.82 7.98
C LEU A 153 -10.07 24.98 7.95
N ALA A 154 -9.77 24.21 9.00
CA ALA A 154 -8.62 23.32 9.03
C ALA A 154 -8.72 22.21 7.97
N CYS A 155 -9.90 21.61 7.77
CA CYS A 155 -10.12 20.63 6.71
C CYS A 155 -9.93 21.24 5.32
N LEU A 156 -10.45 22.45 5.08
CA LEU A 156 -10.29 23.14 3.80
C LEU A 156 -8.82 23.49 3.54
N ALA A 157 -8.12 24.06 4.53
CA ALA A 157 -6.70 24.38 4.44
C ALA A 157 -5.85 23.13 4.22
N GLY A 158 -6.13 22.05 4.95
CA GLY A 158 -5.47 20.75 4.79
C GLY A 158 -5.65 20.18 3.38
N MET A 159 -6.86 20.24 2.84
CA MET A 159 -7.14 19.82 1.47
C MET A 159 -6.39 20.68 0.44
N ALA A 160 -6.36 22.01 0.61
CA ALA A 160 -5.64 22.90 -0.28
C ALA A 160 -4.13 22.65 -0.26
N VAL A 161 -3.52 22.52 0.92
CA VAL A 161 -2.10 22.20 1.09
C VAL A 161 -1.79 20.85 0.44
N PHE A 162 -2.60 19.83 0.70
CA PHE A 162 -2.38 18.50 0.13
C PHE A 162 -2.48 18.51 -1.40
N ALA A 163 -3.45 19.23 -1.97
CA ALA A 163 -3.59 19.41 -3.42
C ALA A 163 -2.39 20.12 -4.05
N ILE A 164 -1.88 21.18 -3.41
CA ILE A 164 -0.71 21.93 -3.86
C ILE A 164 0.53 21.03 -3.85
N LEU A 165 0.75 20.26 -2.78
CA LEU A 165 1.90 19.35 -2.68
C LEU A 165 1.89 18.29 -3.79
N ILE A 166 0.72 17.72 -4.09
CA ILE A 166 0.56 16.74 -5.17
C ILE A 166 0.81 17.40 -6.54
N LEU A 167 0.31 18.62 -6.78
CA LEU A 167 0.59 19.37 -8.00
C LEU A 167 2.09 19.67 -8.17
N LEU A 168 2.76 20.11 -7.11
CA LEU A 168 4.21 20.35 -7.14
C LEU A 168 4.99 19.07 -7.44
N PHE A 169 4.60 17.94 -6.83
CA PHE A 169 5.20 16.65 -7.11
C PHE A 169 5.00 16.20 -8.56
N LEU A 170 3.79 16.41 -9.11
CA LEU A 170 3.48 16.14 -10.51
C LEU A 170 4.33 16.98 -11.47
N VAL A 171 4.47 18.28 -11.20
CA VAL A 171 5.34 19.17 -12.00
C VAL A 171 6.78 18.68 -11.96
N PHE A 172 7.29 18.34 -10.78
CA PHE A 172 8.64 17.76 -10.64
C PHE A 172 8.82 16.45 -11.39
N GLN A 173 7.77 15.60 -11.49
CA GLN A 173 7.83 14.34 -12.22
C GLN A 173 7.93 14.53 -13.74
N ILE A 174 7.37 15.61 -14.28
CA ILE A 174 7.30 15.89 -15.72
C ILE A 174 8.54 16.67 -16.21
N THR A 175 9.18 17.43 -15.32
CA THR A 175 10.34 18.29 -15.61
C THR A 175 11.65 17.51 -15.50
#